data_AF-A0A1I8F560-F1
#
_entry.id   AF-A0A1I8F560-F1
#
_cell.length_a   1.000
_cell.length_b   1.000
_cell.length_c   1.000
_cell.angle_alpha   90.00
_cell.angle_beta   90.00
_cell.angle_gamma   90.00
#
_symmetry.space_group_name_H-M   'P 1'
#
loop_
_entity.id
_entity.type
_entity.pdbx_description
1 polymer ?
#
loop_
_entity_poly.entity_id
_entity_poly.type
_entity_poly.pdbx_seq_one_letter_code
_entity_poly.pdbx_strand_id
1 'polypeptide(L)'
;MSADKLLKSLPVLIAQFDSLLSFDARGNELSNAVISAAFALMYRDATRLFVAFNDGIINLLSKFFEAMGKKQCKESLEIYRKFVTRKRTA
;
A
#
# COMPACT_ATOMS: atom_id res chain seq x y z
N MET A 1 2.80 -6.51 -15.82
CA MET A 1 2.59 -5.05 -15.73
C MET A 1 3.85 -4.34 -16.23
N SER A 2 3.74 -3.28 -17.04
CA SER A 2 4.91 -2.49 -17.49
C SER A 2 5.39 -1.54 -16.39
N ALA A 3 6.64 -1.05 -16.49
CA ALA A 3 7.19 -0.10 -15.52
C ALA A 3 6.31 1.16 -15.40
N ASP A 4 5.87 1.75 -16.51
CA ASP A 4 5.04 2.96 -16.48
C ASP A 4 3.65 2.74 -15.85
N LYS A 5 3.05 1.58 -16.09
CA LYS A 5 1.77 1.23 -15.43
C LYS A 5 2.00 1.02 -13.93
N LEU A 6 3.07 0.34 -13.55
CA LEU A 6 3.40 0.08 -12.15
C LEU A 6 3.65 1.39 -11.37
N LEU A 7 4.42 2.31 -11.95
CA LEU A 7 4.72 3.63 -11.36
C LEU A 7 3.49 4.51 -11.19
N LYS A 8 2.47 4.35 -12.04
CA LYS A 8 1.18 5.06 -11.91
C LYS A 8 0.23 4.38 -10.93
N SER A 9 0.24 3.04 -10.87
CA SER A 9 -0.68 2.27 -10.02
C SER A 9 -0.26 2.22 -8.55
N LEU A 10 1.04 2.12 -8.25
CA LEU A 10 1.52 2.04 -6.87
C LEU A 10 1.13 3.23 -5.99
N PRO A 11 1.20 4.50 -6.47
CA PRO A 11 0.71 5.65 -5.71
C PRO A 11 -0.80 5.58 -5.37
N VAL A 12 -1.61 5.03 -6.27
CA VAL A 12 -3.06 4.86 -6.04
C VAL A 12 -3.30 3.83 -4.95
N LEU A 13 -2.58 2.70 -5.01
CA LEU A 13 -2.62 1.66 -3.99
C LEU A 13 -2.19 2.20 -2.61
N ILE A 14 -1.14 3.03 -2.57
CA ILE A 14 -0.69 3.73 -1.37
C ILE A 14 -1.80 4.59 -0.79
N ALA A 15 -2.43 5.44 -1.60
CA ALA A 15 -3.46 6.36 -1.13
C ALA A 15 -4.68 5.61 -0.57
N GLN A 16 -5.07 4.49 -1.19
CA GLN A 16 -6.15 3.65 -0.70
C GLN A 16 -5.79 2.98 0.64
N PHE A 17 -4.56 2.48 0.77
CA PHE A 17 -4.07 1.88 2.00
C PHE A 17 -4.01 2.91 3.14
N ASP A 18 -3.52 4.12 2.87
CA ASP A 18 -3.50 5.22 3.84
C ASP A 18 -4.91 5.61 4.31
N SER A 19 -5.85 5.71 3.37
CA SER A 19 -7.24 6.05 3.70
C SER A 19 -7.86 4.98 4.60
N LEU A 20 -7.54 3.70 4.37
CA LEU A 20 -8.03 2.61 5.20
C LEU A 20 -7.42 2.66 6.61
N LEU A 21 -6.10 2.86 6.71
CA LEU A 21 -5.40 2.95 7.99
C LEU A 21 -5.78 4.18 8.81
N SER A 22 -6.28 5.25 8.18
CA SER A 22 -6.76 6.45 8.90
C SER A 22 -7.99 6.22 9.78
N PHE A 23 -8.61 5.04 9.73
CA PHE A 23 -9.69 4.67 10.64
C PHE A 23 -9.24 4.71 12.11
N ASP A 24 -7.96 4.39 12.39
CA ASP A 24 -7.26 4.52 13.69
C ASP A 24 -8.10 4.20 14.94
N ALA A 25 -8.99 3.21 14.83
CA ALA A 25 -9.90 2.87 15.91
C ALA A 25 -9.19 2.03 16.96
N ARG A 26 -9.43 2.38 18.22
CA ARG A 26 -8.94 1.63 19.39
C ARG A 26 -9.98 0.59 19.81
N GLY A 27 -9.53 -0.45 20.50
CA GLY A 27 -10.40 -1.59 20.87
C GLY A 27 -11.63 -1.21 21.70
N ASN A 28 -11.56 -0.11 22.47
CA ASN A 28 -12.69 0.41 23.24
C ASN A 28 -13.73 1.19 22.40
N GLU A 29 -13.37 1.62 21.19
CA GLU A 29 -14.26 2.34 20.26
C GLU A 29 -15.12 1.37 19.44
N LEU A 30 -14.70 0.11 19.33
CA LEU A 30 -15.44 -1.01 18.72
C LEU A 30 -16.57 -1.51 19.64
N SER A 31 -17.47 -0.59 19.99
CA SER A 31 -18.44 -0.71 21.08
C SER A 31 -19.78 -1.34 20.70
N ASN A 32 -20.03 -1.58 19.41
CA ASN A 32 -21.29 -2.14 18.92
C ASN A 32 -21.11 -3.01 17.67
N ALA A 33 -22.12 -3.83 17.36
CA ALA A 33 -22.06 -4.78 16.27
C ALA A 33 -21.90 -4.12 14.87
N VAL A 34 -22.42 -2.90 14.67
CA VAL A 34 -22.32 -2.20 13.39
C VAL A 34 -20.87 -1.77 13.13
N ILE A 35 -20.23 -1.11 14.10
CA ILE A 35 -18.83 -0.67 13.95
C ILE A 35 -17.88 -1.86 13.90
N SER A 36 -18.12 -2.92 14.67
CA SER A 36 -17.31 -4.14 14.65
C SER A 36 -17.41 -4.88 13.31
N ALA A 37 -18.60 -4.93 12.70
CA ALA A 37 -18.77 -5.51 11.37
C ALA A 37 -18.07 -4.67 10.28
N ALA A 38 -18.18 -3.34 10.36
CA ALA A 38 -17.45 -2.44 9.46
C ALA A 38 -15.92 -2.63 9.58
N PHE A 39 -15.40 -2.70 10.81
CA PHE A 39 -13.98 -2.95 11.07
C PHE A 39 -13.51 -4.30 10.49
N ALA A 40 -14.31 -5.36 10.63
CA ALA A 40 -13.98 -6.67 10.06
C ALA A 40 -13.85 -6.63 8.52
N LEU A 41 -14.71 -5.86 7.84
CA LEU A 41 -14.60 -5.64 6.39
C LEU A 41 -13.34 -4.85 6.04
N MET A 42 -13.06 -3.76 6.76
CA MET A 42 -11.86 -2.95 6.56
C MET A 42 -10.58 -3.77 6.78
N TYR A 43 -10.52 -4.62 7.81
CA TYR A 43 -9.38 -5.50 8.08
C TYR A 43 -9.13 -6.50 6.94
N ARG A 44 -10.21 -7.07 6.38
CA ARG A 44 -10.12 -7.97 5.22
C ARG A 44 -9.53 -7.24 4.00
N ASP A 45 -9.97 -6.01 3.75
CA ASP A 45 -9.47 -5.21 2.64
C ASP A 45 -8.02 -4.75 2.88
N ALA A 46 -7.67 -4.38 4.11
CA ALA A 46 -6.29 -4.05 4.51
C ALA A 46 -5.33 -5.20 4.20
N THR A 47 -5.70 -6.42 4.57
CA THR A 47 -4.88 -7.61 4.33
C THR A 47 -4.64 -7.83 2.83
N ARG A 48 -5.68 -7.67 2.01
CA ARG A 48 -5.59 -7.80 0.54
C ARG A 48 -4.73 -6.71 -0.08
N LEU A 49 -4.92 -5.46 0.34
CA LEU A 49 -4.13 -4.33 -0.12
C LEU A 49 -2.66 -4.52 0.30
N PHE A 50 -2.39 -5.03 1.49
CA PHE A 50 -1.02 -5.33 1.94
C PHE A 50 -0.33 -6.37 1.05
N VAL A 51 -1.01 -7.46 0.69
CA VAL A 51 -0.46 -8.46 -0.25
C VAL A 51 -0.18 -7.82 -1.61
N ALA A 52 -1.16 -7.13 -2.20
CA ALA A 52 -0.98 -6.45 -3.48
C ALA A 52 0.14 -5.41 -3.46
N PHE A 53 0.33 -4.74 -2.31
CA PHE A 53 1.35 -3.72 -2.14
C PHE A 53 2.75 -4.33 -2.04
N ASN A 54 2.91 -5.47 -1.35
CA ASN A 54 4.17 -6.23 -1.35
C ASN A 54 4.51 -6.77 -2.75
N ASP A 55 3.54 -7.35 -3.46
CA ASP A 55 3.73 -7.83 -4.83
C ASP A 55 4.16 -6.71 -5.79
N GLY A 56 3.53 -5.54 -5.65
CA GLY A 56 3.86 -4.35 -6.41
C GLY A 56 5.30 -3.87 -6.16
N ILE A 57 5.80 -3.94 -4.92
CA ILE A 57 7.18 -3.58 -4.58
C ILE A 57 8.18 -4.61 -5.07
N ILE A 58 7.89 -5.90 -4.96
CA ILE A 58 8.75 -6.96 -5.54
C ILE A 58 8.90 -6.71 -7.05
N ASN A 59 7.80 -6.47 -7.76
CA ASN A 59 7.79 -6.17 -9.19
C ASN A 59 8.57 -4.88 -9.52
N LEU A 60 8.47 -3.85 -8.66
CA LEU A 60 9.21 -2.60 -8.80
C LEU A 60 10.72 -2.85 -8.71
N LEU A 61 11.15 -3.61 -7.69
CA LEU A 61 12.56 -3.92 -7.45
C LEU A 61 13.15 -4.79 -8.55
N SER A 62 12.42 -5.81 -9.03
CA SER A 62 12.86 -6.64 -10.16
C SER A 62 13.12 -5.81 -11.42
N LYS A 63 12.31 -4.77 -11.67
CA LYS A 63 12.45 -3.92 -12.86
C LYS A 63 13.44 -2.76 -12.69
N PHE A 64 13.73 -2.38 -11.45
CA PHE A 64 14.57 -1.23 -11.12
C PHE A 64 15.98 -1.33 -11.72
N PHE A 65 16.59 -2.52 -11.65
CA PHE A 65 17.97 -2.75 -12.09
C PHE A 65 18.09 -3.11 -13.57
N GLU A 66 17.01 -3.59 -14.20
CA GLU A 66 17.05 -4.16 -15.56
C GLU A 66 16.48 -3.23 -16.64
N ALA A 67 15.43 -2.47 -16.35
CA ALA A 67 14.57 -1.90 -17.40
C ALA A 67 14.17 -0.43 -17.19
N MET A 68 14.60 0.23 -16.11
CA MET A 68 14.19 1.59 -15.79
C MET A 68 15.24 2.64 -16.17
N GLY A 69 14.79 3.74 -16.77
CA GLY A 69 15.63 4.92 -16.99
C GLY A 69 15.88 5.71 -15.70
N LYS A 70 16.90 6.58 -15.69
CA LYS A 70 17.28 7.40 -14.51
C LYS A 70 16.11 8.13 -13.84
N LYS A 71 15.16 8.65 -14.63
CA LYS A 71 13.96 9.32 -14.11
C LYS A 71 13.04 8.35 -13.37
N GLN A 72 12.73 7.20 -13.99
CA GLN A 72 11.91 6.15 -13.40
C GLN A 72 12.56 5.57 -12.14
N CYS A 73 13.89 5.41 -12.10
CA CYS A 73 14.58 4.98 -10.88
C CYS A 73 14.38 5.96 -9.72
N LYS A 74 14.41 7.28 -9.97
CA LYS A 74 14.13 8.27 -8.92
C LYS A 74 12.69 8.14 -8.38
N GLU A 75 11.72 8.00 -9.27
CA GLU A 75 10.31 7.81 -8.92
C GLU A 75 10.09 6.50 -8.15
N SER A 76 10.67 5.40 -8.62
CA SER A 76 10.64 4.09 -7.95
C SER A 76 11.21 4.16 -6.54
N LEU A 77 12.33 4.87 -6.35
CA LEU A 77 12.94 5.01 -5.03
C LEU A 77 12.04 5.80 -4.06
N GLU A 78 11.35 6.83 -4.55
CA GLU A 78 10.40 7.58 -3.75
C GLU A 78 9.20 6.70 -3.32
N ILE A 79 8.66 5.91 -4.24
CA ILE A 79 7.59 4.95 -3.96
C ILE A 79 8.05 3.91 -2.94
N TYR A 80 9.25 3.36 -3.09
CA TYR A 80 9.82 2.40 -2.15
C TYR A 80 9.98 2.99 -0.74
N ARG A 81 10.45 4.24 -0.62
CA ARG A 81 10.53 4.92 0.69
C ARG A 81 9.16 5.07 1.34
N LYS A 82 8.15 5.52 0.57
CA LYS A 82 6.77 5.63 1.07
C LYS A 82 6.22 4.28 1.55
N PHE A 83 6.55 3.20 0.86
CA PHE A 83 6.22 1.83 1.29
C PHE A 83 6.86 1.47 2.62
N VAL A 84 8.18 1.67 2.78
CA VAL A 84 8.90 1.32 4.03
C VAL A 84 8.31 2.04 5.24
N THR A 85 7.95 3.32 5.10
CA THR A 85 7.29 4.07 6.18
C THR A 85 5.97 3.42 6.61
N ARG A 86 5.15 2.96 5.65
CA ARG A 86 3.83 2.38 5.91
C ARG A 86 3.89 0.97 6.49
N LYS A 87 4.89 0.17 6.09
CA LYS A 87 5.16 -1.13 6.71
C LYS A 87 5.53 -1.02 8.20
N ARG A 88 6.06 0.13 8.63
CA ARG A 88 6.42 0.36 10.03
C ARG A 88 5.24 0.83 10.88
N THR A 89 4.23 1.43 10.25
CA THR A 89 3.05 2.01 10.93
C THR A 89 1.81 1.12 10.90
N ALA A 90 1.78 0.13 10.00
CA ALA A 90 0.80 -0.96 9.99
C ALA A 90 1.31 -2.15 10.83
#